data_AF-A0A373J8Y5-F1
#
_entry.id   AF-A0A373J8Y5-F1
#
_cell.length_a   1.000
_cell.length_b   1.000
_cell.length_c   1.000
_cell.angle_alpha   90.00
_cell.angle_beta   90.00
_cell.angle_gamma   90.00
#
_symmetry.space_group_name_H-M   'P 1'
#
loop_
_entity.id
_entity.type
_entity.pdbx_description
1 polymer ?
#
loop_
_entity_poly.entity_id
_entity_poly.type
_entity_poly.pdbx_seq_one_letter_code
_entity_poly.pdbx_strand_id
1 'polypeptide(L)' 'MARGRRKYSLDEKIELVTKEIEETQTKLQELKAELKELSVQKENEDLKKIKDAIETSGKTIEEIISMIQ' A
#
# COMPACT_ATOMS: atom_id res chain seq x y z
N MET A 1 -42.89 9.41 -0.90
CA MET A 1 -42.49 9.38 0.52
C MET A 1 -41.31 10.34 0.70
N ALA A 2 -41.56 11.53 1.24
CA ALA A 2 -40.49 12.47 1.55
C ALA A 2 -39.59 11.81 2.60
N ARG A 3 -38.39 11.40 2.20
CA ARG A 3 -37.34 10.95 3.13
C ARG A 3 -36.99 12.17 3.98
N GLY A 4 -37.70 12.35 5.09
CA GLY A 4 -37.40 13.38 6.07
C GLY A 4 -35.95 13.19 6.48
N ARG A 5 -35.09 14.15 6.12
CA ARG A 5 -33.72 14.19 6.62
C ARG A 5 -33.83 14.30 8.14
N ARG A 6 -33.42 13.25 8.88
CA ARG A 6 -33.25 13.36 10.33
C ARG A 6 -32.34 14.56 10.58
N LYS A 7 -32.86 15.58 11.27
CA LYS A 7 -32.02 16.67 11.76
C LYS A 7 -31.35 16.15 13.01
N TYR A 8 -30.10 15.70 12.85
CA TYR A 8 -29.28 15.30 13.98
C TYR A 8 -29.04 16.49 14.92
N SER A 9 -29.04 16.23 16.22
CA SER A 9 -28.54 17.16 17.23
C SER A 9 -27.04 17.40 17.02
N LEU A 10 -26.47 18.41 17.70
CA LEU A 10 -25.03 18.62 17.64
C LEU A 10 -24.26 17.43 18.22
N ASP A 11 -24.75 16.84 19.31
CA ASP A 11 -24.13 15.68 19.94
C ASP A 11 -24.13 14.46 19.01
N GLU A 12 -25.26 14.18 18.34
CA GLU A 12 -25.36 13.10 17.35
C GLU A 12 -24.41 13.32 16.16
N LYS A 13 -24.23 14.57 15.72
CA LYS A 13 -23.27 14.89 14.66
C LYS A 13 -21.82 14.68 15.12
N ILE A 14 -21.50 15.05 16.35
CA ILE A 14 -20.17 14.85 16.93
C ILE A 14 -19.87 13.36 17.01
N GLU A 15 -20.82 12.55 17.48
CA GLU A 15 -20.67 11.10 17.55
C GLU A 15 -20.49 10.46 16.17
N LEU A 16 -21.28 10.86 15.18
CA LEU A 16 -21.14 10.40 13.80
C LEU A 16 -19.77 10.71 13.21
N VAL A 17 -19.30 11.95 13.37
CA VAL A 17 -17.98 12.37 12.88
C VAL A 17 -16.86 11.63 13.63
N THR A 18 -17.01 11.43 14.94
CA THR A 18 -16.02 10.68 15.74
C THR A 18 -15.90 9.25 15.24
N LYS A 19 -17.03 8.59 15.01
CA LYS A 19 -17.05 7.23 14.47
C LYS A 19 -16.45 7.15 13.06
N GLU A 20 -16.78 8.11 12.19
CA GLU A 20 -16.20 8.17 10.84
C GLU A 20 -14.67 8.38 10.88
N ILE A 21 -14.17 9.16 11.84
CA ILE A 21 -12.73 9.31 12.08
C ILE A 21 -12.11 7.97 12.49
N GLU A 22 -12.70 7.25 13.44
CA GLU A 22 -12.17 5.95 13.90
C GLU A 22 -12.16 4.90 12.78
N GLU A 23 -13.23 4.82 11.98
CA GLU A 23 -13.33 3.94 10.83
C GLU A 23 -12.27 4.29 9.77
N THR A 24 -12.11 5.58 9.48
CA THR A 24 -11.11 6.07 8.51
C THR A 24 -9.68 5.81 9.00
N GLN A 25 -9.41 6.00 10.30
CA GLN A 25 -8.11 5.69 10.89
C GLN A 25 -7.78 4.21 10.80
N THR A 26 -8.76 3.35 11.08
CA THR A 26 -8.61 1.90 10.91
C THR A 26 -8.29 1.57 9.46
N LYS A 27 -9.04 2.15 8.51
CA LYS A 27 -8.81 1.92 7.09
C LYS A 27 -7.43 2.41 6.63
N LEU A 28 -6.98 3.55 7.15
CA LEU A 28 -5.65 4.07 6.87
C LEU A 28 -4.54 3.12 7.34
N GLN A 29 -4.71 2.46 8.48
CA GLN A 29 -3.73 1.48 8.96
C GLN A 29 -3.69 0.23 8.08
N GLU A 30 -4.86 -0.28 7.66
CA GLU A 30 -4.95 -1.39 6.71
C GLU A 30 -4.21 -1.06 5.40
N LEU A 31 -4.51 0.10 4.81
CA LEU A 31 -3.89 0.52 3.55
C LEU A 31 -2.38 0.71 3.67
N LYS A 32 -1.88 1.18 4.83
CA LYS A 32 -0.44 1.27 5.09
C LYS A 32 0.22 -0.11 5.18
N ALA A 33 -0.44 -1.07 5.81
CA ALA A 33 0.07 -2.44 5.88
C ALA A 33 0.11 -3.09 4.49
N GLU A 34 -0.96 -2.94 3.72
CA GLU A 34 -1.05 -3.42 2.34
C GLU A 34 0.03 -2.79 1.45
N LEU A 35 0.23 -1.46 1.54
CA LEU A 35 1.29 -0.78 0.79
C LEU A 35 2.69 -1.34 1.12
N LYS A 36 2.96 -1.61 2.40
CA LYS A 36 4.23 -2.19 2.82
C LYS A 36 4.43 -3.59 2.22
N GLU A 37 3.39 -4.41 2.24
CA GLU A 37 3.44 -5.75 1.65
C GLU A 37 3.69 -5.68 0.14
N LEU A 38 2.93 -4.84 -0.58
CA LEU A 38 3.09 -4.65 -2.02
C LEU A 38 4.48 -4.12 -2.37
N SER A 39 5.05 -3.22 -1.57
CA SER A 39 6.41 -2.73 -1.78
C SER A 39 7.46 -3.86 -1.69
N VAL A 40 7.32 -4.76 -0.71
CA VAL A 40 8.22 -5.91 -0.55
C VAL A 40 8.04 -6.90 -1.71
N GLN A 41 6.79 -7.16 -2.12
CA GLN A 41 6.52 -7.99 -3.29
C GLN A 41 7.16 -7.40 -4.56
N LYS A 42 7.07 -6.08 -4.73
CA LYS A 42 7.63 -5.39 -5.89
C LYS A 42 9.16 -5.47 -5.91
N GLU A 43 9.81 -5.24 -4.78
CA GLU A 43 11.26 -5.38 -4.65
C GLU A 43 11.72 -6.80 -5.00
N ASN A 44 11.03 -7.82 -4.50
CA ASN A 44 11.32 -9.22 -4.83
C ASN A 44 11.11 -9.54 -6.32
N GLU A 45 10.06 -8.98 -6.93
CA GLU A 45 9.79 -9.14 -8.35
C GLU A 45 10.92 -8.53 -9.21
N ASP A 46 11.40 -7.35 -8.82
CA ASP A 46 12.48 -6.65 -9.52
C ASP A 46 13.83 -7.36 -9.32
N LEU A 47 14.12 -7.84 -8.11
CA LEU A 47 15.30 -8.70 -7.85
C LEU A 47 15.27 -9.98 -8.69
N LYS A 48 14.10 -10.62 -8.82
CA LYS A 48 13.93 -11.79 -9.66
C LYS A 48 14.16 -11.48 -11.13
N LYS A 49 13.61 -10.38 -11.65
CA LYS A 49 13.85 -9.92 -13.02
C LYS A 49 15.33 -9.67 -13.28
N ILE A 50 16.03 -9.07 -12.32
CA ILE A 50 17.48 -8.88 -12.41
C ILE A 50 18.17 -10.25 -12.48
N LYS A 51 17.90 -11.16 -11.53
CA LYS A 51 18.49 -12.50 -11.51
C LYS A 51 18.28 -13.26 -12.83
N ASP A 52 17.05 -13.28 -13.33
CA ASP A 52 16.70 -13.95 -14.58
C ASP A 52 17.45 -13.31 -15.77
N ALA A 53 17.63 -11.99 -15.78
CA ALA A 53 18.41 -11.29 -16.81
C ALA A 53 19.91 -11.61 -16.72
N ILE A 54 20.48 -11.72 -15.51
CA ILE A 54 21.88 -12.14 -15.30
C ILE A 54 22.07 -13.55 -15.84
N GLU A 55 21.22 -14.50 -15.44
CA GLU A 55 21.29 -15.90 -15.90
C GLU A 55 21.16 -16.00 -17.43
N THR A 56 20.21 -15.26 -18.02
CA THR A 56 20.02 -15.22 -19.48
C THR A 56 21.21 -14.61 -20.21
N SER A 57 21.90 -13.64 -19.60
CA SER A 57 23.08 -13.01 -20.20
C SER A 57 24.31 -13.93 -20.23
N GLY A 58 24.28 -15.04 -19.49
CA GLY A 58 25.40 -15.98 -19.35
C GLY A 58 26.60 -15.40 -18.59
N LYS A 59 26.44 -14.22 -17.98
CA LYS A 59 27.47 -13.54 -17.19
C LYS A 59 27.35 -13.88 -15.72
N THR A 60 28.46 -13.84 -15.01
CA THR A 60 28.44 -13.90 -13.55
C THR A 60 27.99 -12.56 -12.97
N ILE A 61 27.50 -12.60 -11.72
CA ILE A 61 27.15 -11.38 -10.98
C ILE A 61 28.37 -10.45 -10.86
N GLU A 62 29.56 -11.00 -10.65
CA GLU A 62 30.83 -10.25 -10.53
C GLU A 62 31.16 -9.50 -11.82
N GLU A 63 30.99 -10.14 -12.98
CA GLU A 63 31.18 -9.50 -14.28
C GLU A 63 30.21 -8.34 -14.47
N ILE A 64 28.94 -8.48 -14.08
CA ILE A 64 27.95 -7.41 -14.20
C ILE A 64 28.25 -6.25 -13.25
N ILE A 65 28.64 -6.54 -12.00
CA ILE A 65 29.05 -5.50 -11.04
C ILE A 65 30.24 -4.72 -11.59
N SER A 66 31.22 -5.40 -12.19
CA SER A 66 32.40 -4.76 -12.79
C SER A 66 32.09 -3.85 -13.98
N MET A 67 30.91 -4.00 -14.60
CA MET A 67 30.45 -3.16 -15.71
C MET A 67 29.66 -1.93 -15.27
N ILE A 68 29.20 -1.88 -14.02
CA ILE A 68 28.36 -0.79 -13.47
C ILE A 68 29.16 0.13 -12.53
N GLN A 69 30.28 -0.36 -11.98
CA GLN A 69 31.24 0.43 -11.19
C GLN A 69 32.28 1.11 -12.09
#